data_AF-A0A8H9KZ30-F1
#
_entry.id   AF-A0A8H9KZ30-F1
#
_cell.length_a   1.000
_cell.length_b   1.000
_cell.length_c   1.000
_cell.angle_alpha   90.00
_cell.angle_beta   90.00
_cell.angle_gamma   90.00
#
_symmetry.space_group_name_H-M   'P 1'
#
loop_
_entity.id
_entity.type
_entity.pdbx_description
1 polymer ?
#
loop_
_entity_poly.entity_id
_entity_poly.type
_entity_poly.pdbx_seq_one_letter_code
_entity_poly.pdbx_strand_id
1 'polypeptide(L)'
;MGSQESSRATRASAFVTAAKLLHGEKYGYDRARTEYVNGKESVPIFCRHHARVFWQLPHDHLKGQGCPGCGGRRGASIEARRSKFLATARRVHAGRYRYDVESFVAAKLPVRIECPVHGWFRQRATNHLQGQGCSDCRLPNMRGSRRRR
;
A
#
# COMPACT_ATOMS: atom_id res chain seq x y z
N MET A 1 -21.91 37.48 7.66
CA MET A 1 -20.74 36.59 7.49
C MET A 1 -21.18 35.30 6.79
N GLY A 2 -21.38 35.29 5.46
CA GLY A 2 -22.08 34.15 4.84
C GLY A 2 -21.80 33.87 3.36
N SER A 3 -20.67 34.33 2.80
CA SER A 3 -20.45 34.27 1.34
C SER A 3 -19.21 33.47 0.92
N GLN A 4 -18.41 32.94 1.85
CA GLN A 4 -17.16 32.24 1.51
C GLN A 4 -17.25 30.70 1.59
N GLU A 5 -18.09 30.14 2.46
CA GLU A 5 -18.22 28.69 2.64
C GLU A 5 -18.81 27.95 1.43
N SER A 6 -19.80 28.55 0.76
CA SER A 6 -20.45 27.94 -0.42
C SER A 6 -19.51 27.81 -1.63
N SER A 7 -18.44 28.61 -1.68
CA SER A 7 -17.44 28.56 -2.76
C SER A 7 -16.38 27.48 -2.54
N ARG A 8 -16.05 27.17 -1.28
CA ARG A 8 -15.02 26.19 -0.92
C ARG A 8 -15.54 24.77 -1.05
N ALA A 9 -16.77 24.50 -0.60
CA ALA A 9 -17.41 23.20 -0.75
C ALA A 9 -17.54 22.77 -2.22
N THR A 10 -17.91 23.71 -3.09
CA THR A 10 -18.01 23.47 -4.55
C THR A 10 -16.65 23.14 -5.17
N ARG A 11 -15.58 23.85 -4.78
CA ARG A 11 -14.22 23.57 -5.25
C ARG A 11 -13.69 22.23 -4.75
N ALA A 12 -13.93 21.90 -3.48
CA ALA A 12 -13.58 20.61 -2.91
C ALA A 12 -14.31 19.46 -3.64
N SER A 13 -15.60 19.63 -3.91
CA SER A 13 -16.41 18.66 -4.68
C SER A 13 -15.88 18.51 -6.12
N ALA A 14 -15.56 19.61 -6.80
CA ALA A 14 -14.99 19.59 -8.14
C ALA A 14 -13.64 18.85 -8.18
N PHE A 15 -12.76 19.10 -7.20
CA PHE A 15 -11.52 18.35 -7.05
C PHE A 15 -11.76 16.85 -6.90
N VAL A 16 -12.67 16.45 -5.99
CA VAL A 16 -12.96 15.03 -5.75
C VAL A 16 -13.54 14.35 -6.98
N THR A 17 -14.42 15.03 -7.72
CA THR A 17 -14.99 14.51 -8.97
C THR A 17 -13.92 14.30 -10.03
N ALA A 18 -13.06 15.31 -10.27
CA ALA A 18 -11.96 15.18 -11.23
C ALA A 18 -10.95 14.10 -10.81
N ALA A 19 -10.63 14.02 -9.52
CA ALA A 19 -9.72 13.02 -8.99
C ALA A 19 -10.26 11.59 -9.10
N LYS A 20 -11.57 11.39 -8.91
CA LYS A 20 -12.25 10.10 -9.14
C LYS A 20 -12.27 9.73 -10.62
N LEU A 21 -12.45 10.69 -11.53
CA LEU A 21 -12.41 10.43 -12.97
C LEU A 21 -11.03 9.93 -13.41
N LEU A 22 -9.96 10.54 -12.88
CA LEU A 22 -8.59 10.20 -13.24
C LEU A 22 -8.09 8.89 -12.62
N HIS A 23 -8.38 8.67 -11.33
CA HIS A 23 -7.81 7.57 -10.56
C HIS A 23 -8.78 6.42 -10.30
N GLY A 24 -10.05 6.59 -10.65
CA GLY A 24 -11.13 5.65 -10.33
C GLY A 24 -11.28 5.45 -8.82
N GLU A 25 -11.39 4.18 -8.44
CA GLU A 25 -11.63 3.73 -7.06
C GLU A 25 -10.35 3.60 -6.21
N LYS A 26 -9.18 4.04 -6.70
CA LYS A 26 -7.89 3.83 -6.00
C LYS A 26 -7.76 4.61 -4.69
N TYR A 27 -8.51 5.72 -4.56
CA TYR A 27 -8.37 6.66 -3.45
C TYR A 27 -9.70 7.03 -2.80
N GLY A 28 -9.67 7.25 -1.49
CA GLY A 28 -10.73 7.87 -0.71
C GLY A 28 -10.44 9.35 -0.47
N TYR A 29 -11.50 10.16 -0.45
CA TYR A 29 -11.42 11.62 -0.39
C TYR A 29 -12.29 12.20 0.73
N ASP A 30 -12.73 11.39 1.68
CA ASP A 30 -13.68 11.79 2.73
C ASP A 30 -13.13 12.97 3.54
N ARG A 31 -11.85 12.89 3.92
CA ARG A 31 -11.13 13.99 4.59
C ARG A 31 -10.80 15.16 3.66
N ALA A 32 -10.53 14.89 2.39
CA ALA A 32 -10.25 15.96 1.42
C ALA A 32 -11.45 16.90 1.23
N ARG A 33 -12.69 16.41 1.38
CA ARG A 33 -13.90 17.24 1.24
C ARG A 33 -13.99 18.35 2.28
N THR A 34 -13.50 18.11 3.50
CA THR A 34 -13.54 19.07 4.61
C THR A 34 -12.23 19.87 4.71
N GLU A 35 -11.09 19.22 4.45
CA GLU A 35 -9.77 19.83 4.62
C GLU A 35 -9.24 20.58 3.37
N TYR A 36 -9.92 20.50 2.21
CA TYR A 36 -9.49 21.18 0.98
C TYR A 36 -9.49 22.71 1.14
N VAL A 37 -8.30 23.33 1.05
CA VAL A 37 -8.13 24.79 1.10
C VAL A 37 -8.13 25.41 -0.29
N ASN A 38 -7.19 24.98 -1.14
CA ASN A 38 -7.00 25.48 -2.50
C ASN A 38 -6.12 24.48 -3.29
N GLY A 39 -5.80 24.78 -4.55
CA GLY A 39 -4.97 23.89 -5.40
C GLY A 39 -3.47 23.88 -5.08
N LYS A 40 -3.00 24.72 -4.17
CA LYS A 40 -1.59 24.91 -3.78
C LYS A 40 -1.26 24.38 -2.38
N GLU A 41 -2.28 24.08 -1.58
CA GLU A 41 -2.14 23.45 -0.28
C GLU A 41 -2.34 21.95 -0.36
N SER A 42 -1.54 21.19 0.38
CA SER A 42 -1.66 19.74 0.38
C SER A 42 -2.97 19.30 1.04
N VAL A 43 -3.58 18.27 0.47
CA VAL A 43 -4.82 17.67 0.99
C VAL A 43 -4.60 16.22 1.38
N PRO A 44 -5.32 15.72 2.40
CA PRO A 44 -5.22 14.33 2.83
C PRO A 44 -5.99 13.44 1.85
N ILE A 45 -5.32 12.45 1.28
CA ILE A 45 -5.89 11.46 0.36
C ILE A 45 -5.68 10.08 0.95
N PHE A 46 -6.75 9.28 1.04
CA PHE A 46 -6.67 7.92 1.53
C PHE A 46 -6.32 6.95 0.41
N CYS A 47 -5.23 6.20 0.53
CA CYS A 47 -4.90 5.15 -0.42
C CYS A 47 -5.56 3.83 -0.03
N ARG A 48 -6.48 3.31 -0.84
CA ARG A 48 -7.19 2.05 -0.57
C ARG A 48 -6.24 0.84 -0.55
N HIS A 49 -5.21 0.84 -1.39
CA HIS A 49 -4.24 -0.27 -1.42
C HIS A 49 -3.34 -0.34 -0.17
N HIS A 50 -2.96 0.81 0.37
CA HIS A 50 -2.06 0.89 1.52
C HIS A 50 -2.81 1.08 2.84
N ALA A 51 -4.14 1.21 2.79
CA ALA A 51 -5.00 1.55 3.92
C ALA A 51 -4.46 2.72 4.76
N ARG A 52 -3.88 3.74 4.11
CA ARG A 52 -3.22 4.87 4.78
C ARG A 52 -3.48 6.19 4.08
N VAL A 53 -3.54 7.26 4.85
CA VAL A 53 -3.59 8.63 4.34
C VAL A 53 -2.20 9.08 3.90
N PHE A 54 -2.12 9.80 2.80
CA PHE A 54 -0.94 10.54 2.37
C PHE A 54 -1.35 11.96 1.96
N TRP A 55 -0.38 12.87 1.98
CA TRP A 55 -0.60 14.27 1.64
C TRP A 55 -0.08 14.56 0.24
N GLN A 56 -0.87 15.27 -0.55
CA GLN A 56 -0.48 15.68 -1.90
C GLN A 56 -1.17 16.97 -2.30
N LEU A 57 -0.53 17.75 -3.17
CA LEU A 57 -1.14 18.90 -3.80
C LEU A 57 -2.28 18.46 -4.74
N PRO A 58 -3.47 19.08 -4.68
CA PRO A 58 -4.56 18.79 -5.61
C PRO A 58 -4.13 18.87 -7.08
N HIS A 59 -3.34 19.88 -7.44
CA HIS A 59 -2.80 20.04 -8.80
C HIS A 59 -1.96 18.85 -9.26
N ASP A 60 -1.05 18.37 -8.41
CA ASP A 60 -0.18 17.23 -8.75
C ASP A 60 -0.97 15.92 -8.82
N HIS A 61 -1.93 15.74 -7.91
CA HIS A 61 -2.83 14.58 -7.93
C HIS A 61 -3.65 14.53 -9.22
N LEU A 62 -4.16 15.69 -9.68
CA LEU A 62 -4.88 15.82 -10.95
C LEU A 62 -4.00 15.68 -12.20
N LYS A 63 -2.67 15.79 -12.07
CA LYS A 63 -1.71 15.42 -13.12
C LYS A 63 -1.42 13.91 -13.19
N GLY A 64 -2.08 13.11 -12.36
CA GLY A 64 -1.91 11.66 -12.32
C GLY A 64 -0.83 11.20 -11.33
N GLN A 65 -0.24 12.11 -10.55
CA GLN A 65 0.52 11.67 -9.39
C GLN A 65 -0.43 11.05 -8.37
N GLY A 66 0.11 10.20 -7.50
CA GLY A 66 -0.70 9.51 -6.49
C GLY A 66 0.16 8.99 -5.35
N CYS A 67 -0.33 7.96 -4.66
CA CYS A 67 0.34 7.46 -3.47
C CYS A 67 1.80 7.03 -3.78
N PRO A 68 2.81 7.53 -3.05
CA PRO A 68 4.21 7.15 -3.25
C PRO A 68 4.47 5.64 -3.09
N GLY A 69 3.68 4.96 -2.26
CA GLY A 69 3.75 3.50 -2.13
C GLY A 69 3.19 2.76 -3.34
N CYS A 70 2.21 3.35 -4.02
CA CYS A 70 1.64 2.84 -5.27
C CYS A 70 2.50 3.18 -6.49
N GLY A 71 3.34 4.21 -6.42
CA GLY A 71 4.29 4.60 -7.47
C GLY A 71 5.48 3.63 -7.58
N GLY A 72 5.24 2.42 -8.08
CA GLY A 72 6.30 1.55 -8.59
C GLY A 72 6.70 1.95 -10.01
N ARG A 73 7.73 1.29 -10.58
CA ARG A 73 8.26 1.56 -11.93
C ARG A 73 7.12 1.84 -12.93
N ARG A 74 7.22 2.99 -13.61
CA ARG A 74 6.28 3.57 -14.59
C ARG A 74 5.32 2.52 -15.18
N GLY A 75 4.05 2.56 -14.76
CA GLY A 75 2.97 1.79 -15.39
C GLY A 75 2.71 0.36 -14.89
N ALA A 76 3.58 -0.25 -14.06
CA ALA A 76 3.30 -1.61 -13.58
C ALA A 76 2.12 -1.63 -12.59
N SER A 77 1.06 -2.37 -12.91
CA SER A 77 -0.09 -2.57 -12.02
C SER A 77 0.31 -3.25 -10.71
N ILE A 78 -0.49 -3.10 -9.66
CA ILE A 78 -0.27 -3.81 -8.38
C ILE A 78 -0.22 -5.32 -8.62
N GLU A 79 -1.08 -5.82 -9.50
CA GLU A 79 -1.14 -7.25 -9.86
C GLU A 79 0.15 -7.73 -10.53
N ALA A 80 0.68 -6.96 -11.49
CA ALA A 80 1.96 -7.28 -12.11
C ALA A 80 3.11 -7.31 -11.08
N ARG A 81 3.08 -6.44 -10.08
CA ARG A 81 4.09 -6.42 -8.99
C ARG A 81 3.93 -7.61 -8.04
N ARG A 82 2.69 -7.98 -7.69
CA ARG A 82 2.37 -9.17 -6.89
C ARG A 82 2.85 -10.43 -7.58
N SER A 83 2.49 -10.61 -8.84
CA SER A 83 2.94 -11.74 -9.66
C SER A 83 4.47 -11.82 -9.73
N LYS A 84 5.14 -10.69 -9.96
CA LYS A 84 6.60 -10.61 -9.95
C LYS A 84 7.21 -10.98 -8.60
N PHE A 85 6.62 -10.50 -7.49
CA PHE A 85 7.05 -10.85 -6.15
C PHE A 85 6.95 -12.37 -5.93
N LEU A 86 5.80 -12.98 -6.22
CA LEU A 86 5.58 -14.41 -6.04
C LEU A 86 6.53 -15.26 -6.88
N ALA A 87 6.72 -14.93 -8.16
CA ALA A 87 7.63 -15.63 -9.04
C ALA A 87 9.08 -15.58 -8.52
N THR A 88 9.52 -14.40 -8.05
CA THR A 88 10.87 -14.22 -7.52
C THR A 88 11.04 -14.94 -6.18
N ALA A 89 10.05 -14.84 -5.29
CA ALA A 89 10.09 -15.47 -3.96
C ALA A 89 10.09 -17.00 -4.06
N ARG A 90 9.31 -17.58 -4.99
CA ARG A 90 9.34 -19.02 -5.29
C ARG A 90 10.71 -19.49 -5.75
N ARG A 91 11.40 -18.70 -6.58
CA ARG A 91 12.76 -19.00 -7.05
C ARG A 91 13.79 -18.94 -5.91
N VAL A 92 13.71 -17.91 -5.06
CA VAL A 92 14.67 -17.70 -3.95
C VAL A 92 14.51 -18.76 -2.86
N HIS A 93 13.28 -19.18 -2.58
CA HIS A 93 12.97 -20.09 -1.46
C HIS A 93 12.49 -21.47 -1.91
N ALA A 94 12.67 -21.83 -3.18
CA ALA A 94 12.24 -23.10 -3.77
C ALA A 94 10.78 -23.47 -3.43
N GLY A 95 9.88 -22.47 -3.41
CA GLY A 95 8.46 -22.68 -3.08
C GLY A 95 8.13 -23.00 -1.62
N ARG A 96 9.08 -22.85 -0.68
CA ARG A 96 8.92 -23.22 0.74
C ARG A 96 7.79 -22.50 1.50
N TYR A 97 7.46 -21.28 1.11
CA TYR A 97 6.52 -20.42 1.86
C TYR A 97 5.20 -20.24 1.12
N ARG A 98 4.11 -20.10 1.88
CA ARG A 98 2.83 -19.56 1.36
C ARG A 98 2.78 -18.07 1.64
N TYR A 99 2.08 -17.33 0.78
CA TYR A 99 2.02 -15.87 0.85
C TYR A 99 0.57 -15.43 0.91
N ASP A 100 0.29 -14.46 1.77
CA ASP A 100 -0.91 -13.65 1.63
C ASP A 100 -0.64 -12.58 0.55
N VAL A 101 -1.13 -12.85 -0.66
CA VAL A 101 -0.95 -11.99 -1.83
C VAL A 101 -1.56 -10.61 -1.62
N GLU A 102 -2.64 -10.51 -0.84
CA GLU A 102 -3.32 -9.25 -0.57
C GLU A 102 -2.48 -8.35 0.33
N SER A 103 -1.73 -8.94 1.27
CA SER A 103 -0.78 -8.20 2.11
C SER A 103 0.42 -7.63 1.35
N PHE A 104 0.70 -8.09 0.12
CA PHE A 104 1.72 -7.48 -0.71
C PHE A 104 1.17 -6.19 -1.34
N VAL A 105 1.64 -5.07 -0.81
CA VAL A 105 1.29 -3.73 -1.31
C VAL A 105 2.48 -3.07 -2.01
N ALA A 106 3.67 -3.13 -1.41
CA ALA A 106 4.89 -2.55 -1.97
C ALA A 106 6.15 -3.27 -1.49
N ALA A 107 7.22 -3.17 -2.27
CA ALA A 107 8.48 -3.88 -2.02
C ALA A 107 9.17 -3.48 -0.68
N LYS A 108 8.95 -2.24 -0.22
CA LYS A 108 9.48 -1.70 1.04
C LYS A 108 8.61 -2.02 2.26
N LEU A 109 7.42 -2.57 2.05
CA LEU A 109 6.47 -2.87 3.12
C LEU A 109 6.52 -4.34 3.53
N PRO A 110 6.13 -4.67 4.78
CA PRO A 110 6.07 -6.04 5.23
C PRO A 110 4.90 -6.79 4.56
N VAL A 111 5.21 -7.95 3.99
CA VAL A 111 4.24 -8.95 3.50
C VAL A 111 4.04 -10.02 4.56
N ARG A 112 2.84 -10.59 4.63
CA ARG A 112 2.48 -11.70 5.53
C ARG A 112 2.78 -13.03 4.82
N ILE A 113 3.65 -13.82 5.42
CA ILE A 113 4.24 -15.03 4.85
C ILE A 113 4.02 -16.17 5.83
N GLU A 114 3.59 -17.33 5.35
CA GLU A 114 3.42 -18.53 6.16
C GLU A 114 4.62 -19.44 5.99
N CYS A 115 5.30 -19.71 7.11
CA CYS A 115 6.26 -20.77 7.23
C CYS A 115 5.53 -22.10 7.48
N PRO A 116 5.87 -23.19 6.77
CA PRO A 116 5.20 -24.48 6.94
C PRO A 116 5.40 -25.10 8.34
N VAL A 117 6.39 -24.62 9.11
CA VAL A 117 6.71 -25.15 10.46
C VAL A 117 6.41 -24.17 11.59
N HIS A 118 6.54 -22.86 11.36
CA HIS A 118 6.39 -21.83 12.40
C HIS A 118 5.16 -20.91 12.18
N GLY A 119 4.38 -21.15 11.13
CA GLY A 119 3.17 -20.38 10.82
C GLY A 119 3.45 -18.99 10.25
N TRP A 120 2.51 -18.07 10.45
CA TRP A 120 2.52 -16.74 9.84
C TRP A 120 3.51 -15.78 10.50
N PHE A 121 4.34 -15.14 9.69
CA PHE A 121 5.26 -14.08 10.09
C PHE A 121 5.21 -12.90 9.10
N ARG A 122 5.78 -11.76 9.50
CA ARG A 122 5.84 -10.55 8.67
C ARG A 122 7.28 -10.24 8.31
N GLN A 123 7.54 -9.96 7.03
CA GLN A 123 8.88 -9.59 6.57
C GLN A 123 8.79 -8.61 5.41
N ARG A 124 9.73 -7.66 5.32
CA ARG A 124 9.81 -6.75 4.16
C ARG A 124 9.99 -7.58 2.88
N ALA A 125 9.20 -7.30 1.85
CA ALA A 125 9.26 -8.07 0.61
C ALA A 125 10.67 -8.03 -0.03
N THR A 126 11.34 -6.89 -0.02
CA THR A 126 12.75 -6.75 -0.47
C THR A 126 13.70 -7.67 0.28
N ASN A 127 13.66 -7.66 1.61
CA ASN A 127 14.47 -8.55 2.44
C ASN A 127 14.18 -10.02 2.13
N HIS A 128 12.91 -10.36 1.96
CA HIS A 128 12.50 -11.73 1.64
C HIS A 128 13.08 -12.19 0.30
N LEU A 129 13.05 -11.32 -0.72
CA LEU A 129 13.63 -11.58 -2.04
C LEU A 129 15.17 -11.63 -2.03
N GLN A 130 15.82 -11.09 -1.00
CA GLN A 130 17.27 -11.24 -0.75
C GLN A 130 17.62 -12.57 -0.05
N GLY A 131 16.63 -13.47 0.13
CA GLY A 131 16.84 -14.77 0.77
C GLY A 131 16.56 -14.76 2.28
N GLN A 132 16.18 -13.63 2.88
CA GLN A 132 15.66 -13.64 4.25
C GLN A 132 14.35 -14.45 4.30
N GLY A 133 14.14 -15.16 5.40
CA GLY A 133 13.00 -16.05 5.58
C GLY A 133 12.54 -16.03 7.02
N CYS A 134 11.86 -17.09 7.45
CA CYS A 134 11.49 -17.26 8.86
C CYS A 134 12.76 -17.25 9.75
N SER A 135 12.76 -16.39 10.77
CA SER A 135 13.84 -16.29 11.76
C SER A 135 14.03 -17.61 12.51
N ASP A 136 12.92 -18.27 12.85
CA ASP A 136 12.92 -19.46 13.68
C ASP A 136 13.47 -20.67 12.92
N CYS A 137 13.38 -20.66 11.58
CA CYS A 137 14.04 -21.66 10.72
C CYS A 137 15.56 -21.50 10.64
N ARG A 138 16.08 -20.30 10.95
CA ARG A 138 17.52 -20.01 10.89
C ARG A 138 18.22 -20.28 12.22
N LEU A 139 17.48 -20.34 13.32
CA LEU A 139 18.04 -20.65 14.63
C LEU A 139 18.27 -22.17 14.72
N PRO A 140 19.52 -22.64 14.86
CA PRO A 140 19.77 -24.02 15.18
C PRO A 140 19.30 -24.26 16.62
N ASN A 141 18.20 -25.00 16.76
CA ASN A 141 17.78 -25.64 18.00
C ASN A 141 17.13 -24.72 19.07
N MET A 142 15.83 -24.44 18.93
CA MET A 142 14.96 -24.20 20.08
C MET A 142 13.96 -25.36 20.19
N ARG A 143 14.35 -26.40 20.93
CA ARG A 143 13.43 -27.43 21.39
C ARG A 143 12.35 -26.75 22.25
N GLY A 144 11.12 -26.74 21.75
CA GLY A 144 9.92 -26.57 22.56
C GLY A 144 9.41 -25.13 22.74
N SER A 145 8.39 -24.76 21.96
CA SER A 145 7.16 -24.31 22.62
C SER A 145 5.96 -24.82 21.83
N ARG A 146 5.34 -25.88 22.37
CA ARG A 146 3.93 -26.14 22.09
C ARG A 146 3.17 -24.91 22.60
N ARG A 147 2.54 -24.16 21.72
CA ARG A 147 1.31 -23.45 22.06
C ARG A 147 0.24 -23.85 21.07
N ARG A 148 -0.35 -25.02 21.34
CA ARG A 148 -1.79 -25.21 21.14
C ARG A 148 -2.48 -24.26 22.11
N ARG A 149 -3.30 -23.35 21.59
CA ARG A 149 -4.55 -22.94 22.21
C ARG A 149 -5.55 -22.75 21.09
#